data_AF-A0A971JWX7-F1
#
_entry.id   AF-A0A971JWX7-F1
#
_cell.length_a   1.000
_cell.length_b   1.000
_cell.length_c   1.000
_cell.angle_alpha   90.00
_cell.angle_beta   90.00
_cell.angle_gamma   90.00
#
_symmetry.space_group_name_H-M   'P 1'
#
loop_
_entity.id
_entity.type
_entity.pdbx_description
1 polymer ?
#
loop_
_entity_poly.entity_id
_entity_poly.type
_entity_poly.pdbx_seq_one_letter_code
_entity_poly.pdbx_strand_id
1 'polypeptide(L)'
;MLSIAKFSAAPDPAAYYLEVIANERDDYYLASGEAPGRWIGAGSERLGLAGVVEADALRSVIEGRDPASGEALTRWRKIKGFDLTLSAPKSVSLLWGLGD
;
A
#
# COMPACT_ATOMS: atom_id res chain seq x y z
N MET A 1 8.66 -5.32 -14.26
CA MET A 1 7.57 -4.60 -14.97
C MET A 1 6.92 -3.67 -13.96
N LEU A 2 6.51 -2.47 -14.39
CA LEU A 2 5.72 -1.54 -13.58
C LEU A 2 4.31 -1.46 -14.16
N SER A 3 3.30 -1.72 -13.34
CA SER A 3 1.91 -1.39 -13.65
C SER A 3 1.43 -0.24 -12.78
N ILE A 4 0.64 0.65 -13.39
CA ILE A 4 0.07 1.82 -12.72
C ILE A 4 -1.44 1.71 -12.78
N ALA A 5 -2.08 1.65 -11.61
CA ALA A 5 -3.52 1.71 -11.49
C ALA A 5 -3.94 2.93 -10.67
N LYS A 6 -5.15 3.42 -10.91
CA LYS A 6 -5.76 4.42 -10.01
C LYS A 6 -6.41 3.65 -8.87
N PHE A 7 -6.40 4.21 -7.66
CA PHE A 7 -7.38 3.79 -6.66
C PHE A 7 -8.77 4.09 -7.21
N SER A 8 -9.42 3.06 -7.73
CA SER A 8 -10.76 3.16 -8.30
C SER A 8 -11.78 3.30 -7.17
N ALA A 9 -13.03 3.62 -7.53
CA ALA A 9 -14.11 3.98 -6.61
C ALA A 9 -14.63 2.82 -5.74
N ALA A 10 -13.78 1.84 -5.41
CA ALA A 10 -14.08 0.86 -4.39
C ALA A 10 -14.47 1.57 -3.08
N PRO A 11 -15.47 1.06 -2.34
CA PRO A 11 -15.97 1.70 -1.11
C PRO A 11 -14.85 1.98 -0.10
N ASP A 12 -13.88 1.06 -0.01
CA ASP A 12 -12.68 1.18 0.80
C ASP A 12 -11.45 0.70 0.01
N PRO A 13 -10.71 1.60 -0.66
CA PRO A 13 -9.48 1.22 -1.36
C PRO A 13 -8.36 0.80 -0.41
N ALA A 14 -8.42 1.16 0.87
CA ALA A 14 -7.41 0.77 1.86
C ALA A 14 -7.56 -0.69 2.27
N ALA A 15 -8.80 -1.21 2.30
CA ALA A 15 -9.10 -2.59 2.68
C ALA A 15 -8.30 -3.62 1.87
N TYR A 16 -8.08 -3.40 0.56
CA TYR A 16 -7.24 -4.30 -0.23
C TYR A 16 -5.82 -4.44 0.35
N TYR A 17 -5.17 -3.34 0.72
CA TYR A 17 -3.82 -3.36 1.28
C TYR A 17 -3.78 -3.86 2.73
N LEU A 18 -4.81 -3.55 3.51
CA LEU A 18 -4.86 -3.88 4.93
C LEU A 18 -5.40 -5.29 5.21
N GLU A 19 -6.19 -5.87 4.30
CA GLU A 19 -6.87 -7.14 4.51
C GLU A 19 -6.44 -8.23 3.53
N VAL A 20 -6.17 -7.89 2.27
CA VAL A 20 -5.81 -8.90 1.27
C VAL A 20 -4.30 -9.14 1.25
N ILE A 21 -3.52 -8.06 1.33
CA ILE A 21 -2.05 -8.11 1.36
C ILE A 21 -1.55 -8.42 2.77
N ALA A 22 -2.02 -7.68 3.78
CA ALA A 22 -1.49 -7.83 5.14
C ALA A 22 -2.06 -9.02 5.95
N ASN A 23 -3.24 -9.56 5.60
CA ASN A 23 -3.90 -10.63 6.39
C ASN A 23 -4.04 -11.98 5.66
N GLU A 24 -3.08 -12.35 4.80
CA GLU A 24 -2.82 -13.77 4.47
C GLU A 24 -4.02 -14.58 3.92
N ARG A 25 -4.85 -14.04 3.01
CA ARG A 25 -5.90 -14.87 2.36
C ARG A 25 -5.47 -15.58 1.09
N ASP A 26 -4.29 -15.29 0.57
CA ASP A 26 -3.74 -16.01 -0.58
C ASP A 26 -2.26 -16.34 -0.34
N ASP A 27 -2.03 -17.53 0.21
CA ASP A 27 -0.81 -18.38 0.20
C ASP A 27 -0.27 -18.63 -1.23
N TYR A 28 -0.46 -17.73 -2.19
CA TYR A 28 -0.45 -18.15 -3.58
C TYR A 28 0.96 -18.43 -4.11
N TYR A 29 2.05 -18.06 -3.41
CA TYR A 29 3.42 -18.50 -3.77
C TYR A 29 4.48 -18.68 -2.66
N LEU A 30 4.28 -18.32 -1.38
CA LEU A 30 5.31 -18.46 -0.33
C LEU A 30 4.70 -18.80 1.04
N ALA A 31 5.35 -19.71 1.79
CA ALA A 31 4.94 -20.17 3.12
C ALA A 31 5.19 -19.16 4.26
N SER A 32 5.50 -17.91 3.93
CA SER A 32 5.71 -16.81 4.88
C SER A 32 4.93 -15.60 4.34
N GLY A 33 3.97 -15.08 5.12
CA GLY A 33 3.12 -13.96 4.73
C GLY A 33 3.89 -12.73 4.21
N GLU A 34 3.19 -11.84 3.51
CA GLU A 34 3.81 -10.62 3.00
C GLU A 34 4.32 -9.72 4.15
N ALA A 35 5.49 -9.11 3.95
CA ALA A 35 6.04 -8.18 4.92
C ALA A 35 5.12 -6.96 5.08
N PRO A 36 4.99 -6.39 6.29
CA PRO A 36 4.12 -5.25 6.52
C PRO A 36 4.54 -4.05 5.67
N GLY A 37 3.55 -3.31 5.16
CA GLY A 37 3.76 -2.09 4.41
C GLY A 37 4.57 -1.06 5.20
N ARG A 38 5.39 -0.25 4.52
CA ARG A 38 6.20 0.79 5.15
C ARG A 38 6.03 2.15 4.48
N TRP A 39 5.99 3.21 5.29
CA TRP A 39 5.99 4.58 4.80
C TRP A 39 7.33 4.94 4.16
N ILE A 40 7.26 5.55 2.97
CA ILE A 40 8.43 6.03 2.23
C ILE A 40 8.15 7.40 1.59
N GLY A 41 9.22 8.17 1.39
CA GLY A 41 9.20 9.43 0.64
C GLY A 41 8.88 10.67 1.48
N ALA A 42 9.31 11.83 1.00
CA ALA A 42 9.28 13.09 1.74
C ALA A 42 7.87 13.56 2.18
N GLY A 43 6.81 13.10 1.52
CA GLY A 43 5.43 13.39 1.95
C GLY A 43 5.10 12.74 3.29
N SER A 44 5.53 11.49 3.49
CA SER A 44 5.32 10.76 4.75
C SER A 44 6.13 11.41 5.89
N GLU A 45 7.37 11.80 5.63
CA GLU A 45 8.22 12.52 6.60
C GLU A 45 7.58 13.84 7.07
N ARG A 46 7.01 14.62 6.14
CA ARG A 46 6.32 15.88 6.48
C ARG A 46 5.06 15.68 7.31
N LEU A 47 4.42 14.52 7.20
CA LEU A 47 3.26 14.12 7.99
C LEU A 47 3.64 13.37 9.28
N GLY A 48 4.94 13.19 9.55
CA GLY A 48 5.41 12.41 10.70
C GLY A 48 5.11 10.91 10.59
N LEU A 49 4.83 10.40 9.38
CA LEU A 49 4.55 9.00 9.11
C LEU A 49 5.85 8.27 8.75
N ALA A 50 6.24 7.30 9.57
CA ALA A 50 7.46 6.52 9.39
C ALA A 50 7.28 5.08 9.85
N GLY A 51 8.09 4.17 9.31
CA GLY A 51 8.05 2.77 9.71
C GLY A 51 6.86 2.02 9.13
N VAL A 52 6.27 1.12 9.93
CA VAL A 52 5.14 0.27 9.52
C VAL A 52 3.90 1.12 9.27
N VAL A 53 3.12 0.73 8.26
CA VAL A 53 1.86 1.37 7.91
C VAL A 53 0.75 0.86 8.81
N GLU A 54 0.21 1.76 9.63
CA GLU A 54 -0.99 1.51 10.43
C GLU A 54 -2.27 1.71 9.61
N ALA A 55 -3.28 0.89 9.89
CA ALA A 55 -4.55 0.86 9.16
C ALA A 55 -5.26 2.23 9.09
N ASP A 56 -5.41 2.88 10.24
CA ASP A 56 -6.12 4.16 10.35
C ASP A 56 -5.36 5.30 9.69
N ALA A 57 -4.03 5.27 9.76
CA ALA A 57 -3.17 6.25 9.10
C ALA A 57 -3.27 6.12 7.57
N LEU A 58 -3.24 4.89 7.04
CA LEU A 58 -3.40 4.64 5.62
C LEU A 58 -4.78 5.10 5.12
N ARG A 59 -5.85 4.73 5.83
CA ARG A 59 -7.23 5.15 5.52
C ARG A 59 -7.33 6.68 5.47
N SER A 60 -6.81 7.37 6.48
CA SER A 60 -6.82 8.83 6.56
C SER A 60 -6.12 9.49 5.36
N VAL A 61 -4.93 9.02 4.99
CA VAL A 61 -4.20 9.53 3.82
C VAL A 61 -4.94 9.22 2.51
N ILE A 62 -5.52 8.02 2.37
CA ILE A 62 -6.39 7.63 1.25
C ILE A 62 -7.71 8.41 1.23
N GLU A 63 -8.09 9.08 2.30
CA GLU A 63 -9.22 10.01 2.33
C GLU A 63 -8.77 11.47 2.14
N GLY A 64 -7.45 11.72 2.12
CA GLY A 64 -6.87 13.04 1.95
C GLY A 64 -6.91 13.87 3.23
N ARG A 65 -6.85 13.19 4.37
CA ARG A 65 -6.77 13.77 5.71
C ARG A 65 -5.42 13.47 6.34
N ASP A 66 -4.92 14.43 7.10
CA ASP A 66 -3.77 14.24 7.98
C ASP A 66 -4.18 13.26 9.10
N PRO A 67 -3.49 12.12 9.29
CA PRO A 67 -3.79 11.19 10.37
C PRO A 67 -3.66 11.78 11.78
N ALA A 68 -2.81 12.80 11.97
CA ALA A 68 -2.56 13.39 13.28
C ALA A 68 -3.60 14.45 13.66
N SER A 69 -3.93 15.34 12.72
CA SER A 69 -4.81 16.48 12.97
C SER A 69 -6.25 16.30 12.44
N GLY A 70 -6.45 15.39 11.49
CA GLY A 70 -7.70 15.24 10.74
C GLY A 70 -7.91 16.32 9.66
N GLU A 71 -7.00 17.28 9.53
CA GLU A 71 -7.12 18.37 8.55
C GLU A 71 -7.05 17.86 7.11
N ALA A 72 -7.74 18.55 6.21
CA ALA A 72 -7.73 18.21 4.80
C ALA A 72 -6.34 18.52 4.19
N LEU A 73 -5.65 17.49 3.70
CA LEU A 73 -4.36 17.61 3.00
C LEU A 73 -4.51 18.28 1.62
N THR A 74 -5.71 18.24 1.05
CA THR A 74 -6.02 18.83 -0.26
C THR A 74 -7.43 19.42 -0.23
N ARG A 75 -7.66 20.50 -0.98
CA ARG A 75 -9.00 21.12 -1.08
C ARG A 75 -10.00 20.27 -1.86
N TRP A 76 -9.53 19.60 -2.92
CA TRP A 76 -10.35 18.72 -3.75
C TRP A 76 -9.47 17.77 -4.54
N ARG A 77 -9.88 16.51 -4.66
CA ARG A 77 -9.22 15.55 -5.56
C ARG A 77 -10.20 14.56 -6.16
N LYS A 78 -10.13 14.39 -7.49
CA LYS A 78 -10.92 13.39 -8.23
C LYS A 78 -10.38 11.97 -8.07
N ILE A 79 -9.07 11.81 -7.88
CA ILE A 79 -8.38 10.52 -7.76
C ILE A 79 -7.80 10.44 -6.35
N LYS A 80 -8.08 9.33 -5.65
CA LYS A 80 -7.64 9.15 -4.26
C LYS A 80 -6.15 8.87 -4.13
N GLY A 81 -5.57 8.19 -5.10
CA GLY A 81 -4.17 7.80 -5.17
C GLY A 81 -3.91 6.93 -6.39
N PHE A 82 -2.67 6.48 -6.54
CA PHE A 82 -2.24 5.53 -7.55
C PHE A 82 -1.58 4.34 -6.87
N ASP A 83 -1.84 3.15 -7.41
CA ASP A 83 -1.09 1.94 -7.10
C ASP A 83 0.03 1.77 -8.12
N LEU A 84 1.23 1.47 -7.63
CA LEU A 84 2.42 1.20 -8.40
C LEU A 84 2.93 -0.20 -8.06
N THR A 85 2.53 -1.20 -8.87
CA THR A 85 2.94 -2.58 -8.64
C THR A 85 4.26 -2.86 -9.36
N LEU A 86 5.26 -3.30 -8.59
CA LEU A 86 6.59 -3.67 -9.09
C LEU A 86 6.71 -5.19 -9.18
N SER A 87 6.67 -5.74 -10.39
CA SER A 87 6.83 -7.19 -10.59
C SER A 87 8.24 -7.51 -11.07
N ALA A 88 8.94 -8.38 -10.34
CA ALA A 88 10.24 -8.90 -10.75
C ALA A 88 10.14 -9.71 -12.07
N PRO A 89 11.23 -9.82 -12.87
CA PRO A 89 11.27 -10.76 -13.98
C PRO A 89 10.96 -12.18 -13.51
N LYS A 90 10.24 -12.98 -14.32
CA LYS A 90 9.74 -14.30 -13.88
C LYS A 90 10.85 -15.24 -13.39
N SER A 91 12.03 -15.19 -13.99
CA SER A 91 13.21 -15.95 -13.55
C SER A 91 13.63 -15.62 -12.12
N VAL A 92 13.61 -14.35 -11.73
CA VAL A 92 13.91 -13.88 -10.37
C VAL A 92 12.84 -14.37 -9.39
N SER A 93 11.57 -14.31 -9.77
CA SER A 93 10.48 -14.83 -8.95
C SER A 93 10.60 -16.35 -8.73
N LEU A 94 10.98 -17.11 -9.76
CA LEU A 94 11.19 -18.55 -9.64
C LEU A 94 12.38 -18.88 -8.73
N LEU A 95 13.50 -18.14 -8.86
CA LEU A 95 14.65 -18.30 -7.98
C LEU A 95 14.27 -18.03 -6.52
N TRP A 96 13.52 -16.97 -6.24
CA TRP A 96 13.07 -16.63 -4.89
C TRP A 96 12.11 -17.67 -4.29
N GLY A 97 11.18 -18.19 -5.09
CA GLY A 97 10.15 -19.11 -4.60
C GLY A 97 10.57 -20.58 -4.49
N LEU A 98 11.61 -21.00 -5.21
CA LEU A 98 12.00 -22.42 -5.32
C LEU A 98 13.50 -22.67 -5.06
N GLY A 99 14.29 -21.62 -4.85
CA GLY A 99 15.75 -21.69 -4.88
C GLY A 99 16.42 -21.88 -3.52
N ASP A 100 15.84 -22.68 -2.62
CA ASP A 100 16.55 -23.17 -1.41
C ASP A 100 17.93 -23.78 -1.77
#